data_AF-A0A5E4L3N0-F1
#
_entry.id   AF-A0A5E4L3N0-F1
#
_cell.length_a   1.000
_cell.length_b   1.000
_cell.length_c   1.000
_cell.angle_alpha   90.00
_cell.angle_beta   90.00
_cell.angle_gamma   90.00
#
_symmetry.space_group_name_H-M   'P 1'
#
loop_
_entity.id
_entity.type
_entity.pdbx_description
1 polymer ?
#
loop_
_entity_poly.entity_id
_entity_poly.type
_entity_poly.pdbx_seq_one_letter_code
_entity_poly.pdbx_strand_id
1 'polypeptide(L)'
;MITEELLINRAAFEEKVRKLIGRPILLIELDMFALPCGCAGITANTRGLEVDDIEVFEPQMLPFLKEMAANLGVKSTVTFARIVPGSSIVASLNWRTLCTRCYPEFARSEGKTPRPDLYILQFERKK
;
A
#
# COMPACT_ATOMS: atom_id res chain seq x y z
N MET A 1 5.45 -17.15 13.69
CA MET A 1 6.84 -16.81 13.33
C MET A 1 6.74 -15.59 12.43
N ILE A 2 6.89 -14.39 13.00
CA ILE A 2 6.43 -13.16 12.32
C ILE A 2 7.21 -12.91 11.01
N THR A 3 8.52 -13.15 11.01
CA THR A 3 9.37 -12.92 9.84
C THR A 3 9.15 -13.92 8.70
N GLU A 4 8.81 -15.18 9.02
CA GLU A 4 8.51 -16.19 8.00
C GLU A 4 7.17 -15.89 7.31
N GLU A 5 6.17 -15.49 8.08
CA GLU A 5 4.88 -15.04 7.53
C GLU A 5 5.05 -13.81 6.63
N LEU A 6 5.90 -12.86 7.00
CA LEU A 6 6.25 -11.71 6.15
C LEU A 6 6.93 -12.15 4.86
N LEU A 7 7.89 -13.08 4.93
CA LEU A 7 8.61 -13.58 3.76
C LEU A 7 7.65 -14.23 2.75
N ILE A 8 6.76 -15.12 3.23
CA ILE A 8 5.78 -15.81 2.40
C ILE A 8 4.82 -14.80 1.74
N ASN A 9 4.29 -13.87 2.52
CA ASN A 9 3.33 -12.87 2.01
C ASN A 9 3.97 -11.93 0.99
N ARG A 10 5.17 -11.41 1.29
CA ARG A 10 5.93 -10.57 0.35
C ARG A 10 6.18 -11.29 -0.97
N ALA A 11 6.62 -12.54 -0.92
CA ALA A 11 6.90 -13.34 -2.13
C ALA A 11 5.63 -13.61 -2.96
N ALA A 12 4.54 -14.03 -2.30
CA ALA A 12 3.28 -14.32 -2.98
C ALA A 12 2.68 -13.06 -3.63
N PHE A 13 2.76 -11.91 -2.94
CA PHE A 13 2.28 -10.65 -3.48
C PHE A 13 3.15 -10.14 -4.64
N GLU A 14 4.47 -10.30 -4.56
CA GLU A 14 5.38 -9.96 -5.67
C GLU A 14 5.02 -10.72 -6.93
N GLU A 15 4.81 -12.04 -6.81
CA GLU A 15 4.47 -12.88 -7.94
C GLU A 15 3.14 -12.48 -8.59
N LYS A 16 2.13 -12.12 -7.78
CA LYS A 16 0.83 -11.63 -8.27
C LYS A 16 0.96 -10.31 -9.02
N VAL A 17 1.70 -9.35 -8.46
CA VAL A 17 1.92 -8.04 -9.09
C VAL A 17 2.72 -8.20 -10.39
N ARG A 18 3.80 -8.99 -10.39
CA ARG A 18 4.59 -9.27 -11.59
C ARG A 18 3.76 -9.88 -12.72
N LYS A 19 2.90 -10.86 -12.39
CA LYS A 19 1.99 -11.47 -13.36
C LYS A 19 0.96 -10.49 -13.91
N LEU A 20 0.43 -9.63 -13.05
CA LEU A 20 -0.58 -8.65 -13.44
C LEU A 20 0.00 -7.59 -14.38
N ILE A 21 1.17 -7.05 -14.05
CA ILE A 21 1.78 -5.97 -14.84
C ILE A 21 2.53 -6.51 -16.08
N GLY A 22 3.02 -7.75 -16.04
CA GLY A 22 3.71 -8.37 -17.17
C GLY A 22 5.15 -7.88 -17.38
N ARG A 23 5.75 -7.21 -16.39
CA ARG A 23 7.14 -6.74 -16.41
C ARG A 23 7.84 -6.96 -15.06
N PRO A 24 9.18 -6.86 -14.99
CA PRO A 24 9.90 -7.02 -13.73
C PRO A 24 9.50 -5.96 -12.70
N ILE A 25 8.89 -6.41 -11.60
CA ILE A 25 8.57 -5.63 -10.39
C ILE A 25 9.22 -6.36 -9.22
N LEU A 26 9.85 -5.62 -8.32
CA LEU A 26 10.47 -6.18 -7.11
C LEU A 26 9.81 -5.61 -5.87
N LEU A 27 9.44 -6.47 -4.94
CA LEU A 27 9.13 -6.09 -3.56
C LEU A 27 10.38 -6.32 -2.72
N ILE A 28 11.19 -5.28 -2.58
CA ILE A 28 12.51 -5.39 -1.95
C ILE A 28 12.41 -5.68 -0.45
N GLU A 29 11.33 -5.23 0.19
CA GLU A 29 11.13 -5.34 1.64
C GLU A 29 9.64 -5.24 1.99
N LEU A 30 9.25 -5.92 3.08
CA LEU A 30 7.92 -5.82 3.68
C LEU A 30 8.08 -5.59 5.18
N ASP A 31 7.72 -4.38 5.62
CA ASP A 31 7.87 -3.95 7.00
C ASP A 31 6.54 -3.97 7.74
N MET A 32 6.53 -4.48 8.98
CA MET A 32 5.47 -4.21 9.95
C MET A 32 5.94 -3.14 10.93
N PHE A 33 5.10 -2.15 11.20
CA PHE A 33 5.50 -1.01 12.03
C PHE A 33 4.39 -0.51 12.96
N ALA A 34 4.83 0.17 14.02
CA ALA A 34 3.99 0.96 14.92
C ALA A 34 4.67 2.32 15.14
N LEU A 35 3.95 3.41 14.85
CA LEU A 35 4.46 4.78 14.89
C LEU A 35 4.11 5.47 16.21
N PRO A 36 4.91 6.48 16.63
CA PRO A 36 4.66 7.22 17.88
C PRO A 36 3.33 7.97 17.92
N CYS A 37 2.73 8.29 16.77
CA CYS A 37 1.39 8.89 16.70
C CYS A 37 0.26 7.90 16.99
N GLY A 38 0.54 6.60 17.10
CA GLY A 38 -0.44 5.52 17.27
C GLY A 38 -0.92 4.90 15.95
N CYS A 39 -0.42 5.34 14.79
CA CYS A 39 -0.66 4.63 13.54
C CYS A 39 0.18 3.34 13.50
N ALA A 40 -0.37 2.29 12.88
CA ALA A 40 0.34 1.04 12.66
C ALA A 40 -0.01 0.46 11.30
N GLY A 41 0.77 -0.52 10.83
CA GLY A 41 0.45 -1.20 9.58
C GLY A 41 1.66 -1.83 8.92
N ILE A 42 1.58 -1.96 7.60
CA ILE A 42 2.61 -2.57 6.76
C ILE A 42 3.00 -1.68 5.58
N THR A 43 4.26 -1.78 5.18
CA THR A 43 4.80 -1.11 3.99
C THR A 43 5.52 -2.13 3.12
N ALA A 44 5.15 -2.19 1.85
CA ALA A 44 5.84 -2.93 0.82
C ALA A 44 6.70 -1.95 0.01
N ASN A 45 8.02 -2.03 0.15
CA ASN A 45 8.93 -1.21 -0.64
C ASN A 45 9.07 -1.83 -2.04
N THR A 46 8.87 -1.01 -3.08
CA THR A 46 8.76 -1.47 -4.46
C THR A 46 9.86 -0.89 -5.34
N ARG A 47 10.26 -1.66 -6.36
CA ARG A 47 11.03 -1.16 -7.50
C ARG A 47 10.40 -1.61 -8.81
N GLY A 48 10.43 -0.71 -9.77
CA GLY A 48 9.85 -0.94 -11.10
C GLY A 48 8.38 -0.55 -11.19
N LEU A 49 7.61 -0.47 -10.11
CA LEU A 49 6.18 -0.12 -10.17
C LEU A 49 5.98 1.38 -10.45
N GLU A 50 5.02 1.71 -11.30
CA GLU A 50 4.66 3.09 -11.66
C GLU A 50 3.19 3.39 -11.32
N VAL A 51 2.86 4.66 -11.16
CA VAL A 51 1.49 5.10 -10.81
C VAL A 51 0.48 4.72 -11.89
N ASP A 52 0.86 4.80 -13.17
CA ASP A 52 0.01 4.41 -14.30
C ASP A 52 -0.38 2.93 -14.22
N ASP A 53 0.52 2.05 -13.75
CA ASP A 53 0.18 0.64 -13.53
C ASP A 53 -0.93 0.50 -12.48
N ILE A 54 -0.84 1.28 -11.41
CA ILE A 54 -1.82 1.27 -10.32
C ILE A 54 -3.18 1.78 -10.83
N GLU A 55 -3.18 2.85 -11.62
CA GLU A 55 -4.41 3.42 -12.18
C GLU A 55 -5.10 2.45 -13.15
N VAL A 56 -4.33 1.84 -14.06
CA VAL A 56 -4.85 0.93 -15.09
C VAL A 56 -5.35 -0.39 -14.47
N PHE A 57 -4.59 -0.95 -13.53
CA PHE A 57 -4.88 -2.26 -12.94
C PHE A 57 -5.53 -2.17 -11.56
N GLU A 58 -6.07 -1.02 -11.17
CA GLU A 58 -6.65 -0.81 -9.85
C GLU A 58 -7.70 -1.89 -9.46
N PRO A 59 -8.67 -2.23 -10.34
CA PRO A 59 -9.68 -3.24 -10.00
C PRO A 59 -9.09 -4.62 -9.68
N GLN A 60 -7.98 -4.98 -10.33
CA GLN A 60 -7.29 -6.25 -10.15
C GLN A 60 -6.29 -6.21 -8.99
N MET A 61 -5.67 -5.05 -8.73
CA MET A 61 -4.73 -4.86 -7.62
C MET A 61 -5.43 -4.80 -6.27
N LEU A 62 -6.62 -4.19 -6.18
CA LEU A 62 -7.35 -4.03 -4.93
C LEU A 62 -7.59 -5.35 -4.17
N PRO A 63 -8.03 -6.45 -4.81
CA PRO A 63 -8.10 -7.76 -4.18
C PRO A 63 -6.77 -8.23 -3.58
N PHE A 64 -5.65 -8.06 -4.30
CA PHE A 64 -4.34 -8.48 -3.82
C PHE A 64 -3.88 -7.65 -2.61
N LEU A 65 -4.16 -6.35 -2.63
CA LEU A 65 -3.87 -5.46 -1.52
C LEU A 65 -4.67 -5.84 -0.27
N LYS A 66 -5.96 -6.17 -0.42
CA LYS A 66 -6.82 -6.61 0.70
C LYS A 66 -6.35 -7.95 1.28
N GLU A 67 -5.99 -8.88 0.40
CA GLU A 67 -5.46 -10.18 0.81
C GLU A 67 -4.15 -10.06 1.60
N MET A 68 -3.21 -9.23 1.14
CA MET A 68 -1.96 -8.94 1.85
C MET A 68 -2.23 -8.46 3.30
N ALA A 69 -3.13 -7.49 3.45
CA ALA A 69 -3.48 -6.96 4.76
C ALA A 69 -4.14 -8.02 5.65
N ALA A 70 -5.07 -8.80 5.09
CA ALA A 70 -5.77 -9.86 5.81
C ALA A 70 -4.83 -10.97 6.30
N ASN A 71 -3.90 -11.42 5.46
CA ASN A 71 -2.95 -12.48 5.80
C ASN A 71 -2.02 -12.11 6.96
N LEU A 72 -1.77 -10.81 7.17
CA LEU A 72 -0.93 -10.29 8.26
C LEU A 72 -1.76 -9.72 9.42
N GLY A 73 -3.09 -9.92 9.41
CA GLY A 73 -3.99 -9.45 10.46
C GLY A 73 -4.10 -7.92 10.53
N VAL A 74 -3.72 -7.19 9.48
CA VAL A 74 -3.75 -5.72 9.44
C VAL A 74 -5.12 -5.25 8.96
N LYS A 75 -5.84 -4.52 9.81
CA LYS A 75 -7.10 -3.83 9.45
C LYS A 75 -6.80 -2.39 9.03
N SER A 76 -6.38 -2.22 7.78
CA SER A 76 -6.00 -0.91 7.27
C SER A 76 -7.20 0.01 7.03
N THR A 77 -7.19 1.19 7.62
CA THR A 77 -8.15 2.26 7.32
C THR A 77 -7.85 2.98 6.01
N VAL A 78 -6.58 2.98 5.59
CA VAL A 78 -6.16 3.55 4.30
C VAL A 78 -5.11 2.65 3.66
N THR A 79 -5.25 2.46 2.35
CA THR A 79 -4.26 1.84 1.48
C THR A 79 -3.87 2.83 0.41
N PHE A 80 -2.58 3.07 0.23
CA PHE A 80 -2.09 4.06 -0.73
C PHE A 80 -0.71 3.69 -1.26
N ALA A 81 -0.41 4.17 -2.46
CA ALA A 81 0.92 4.17 -3.03
C ALA A 81 1.63 5.48 -2.67
N ARG A 82 2.91 5.38 -2.32
CA ARG A 82 3.81 6.53 -2.15
C ARG A 82 4.60 6.71 -3.43
N ILE A 83 4.50 7.90 -4.02
CA ILE A 83 5.16 8.24 -5.28
C ILE A 83 6.46 8.99 -4.95
N VAL A 84 7.54 8.67 -5.68
CA VAL A 84 8.78 9.46 -5.60
C VAL A 84 8.49 10.85 -6.21
N PRO A 85 8.64 11.95 -5.44
CA PRO A 85 8.27 13.28 -5.91
C PRO A 85 8.92 13.64 -7.25
N GLY A 86 8.10 14.14 -8.19
CA GLY A 86 8.56 14.52 -9.53
C GLY A 86 8.74 13.36 -10.52
N SER A 87 8.21 12.17 -10.23
CA SER A 87 8.27 11.01 -11.13
C SER A 87 6.95 10.21 -11.12
N SER A 88 6.83 9.21 -11.99
CA SER A 88 5.77 8.19 -11.95
C SER A 88 6.08 7.03 -11.00
N ILE A 89 7.27 6.98 -10.41
CA ILE A 89 7.77 5.81 -9.69
C ILE A 89 7.04 5.64 -8.35
N VAL A 90 6.49 4.45 -8.13
CA VAL A 90 5.94 4.04 -6.85
C VAL A 90 7.06 3.50 -5.96
N ALA A 91 7.37 4.26 -4.91
CA ALA A 91 8.37 3.88 -3.91
C ALA A 91 7.88 2.77 -2.99
N SER A 92 6.60 2.83 -2.60
CA SER A 92 6.01 1.80 -1.73
C SER A 92 4.49 1.75 -1.79
N LEU A 93 3.95 0.57 -1.49
CA LEU A 93 2.54 0.36 -1.18
C LEU A 93 2.38 0.30 0.34
N ASN A 94 1.40 1.02 0.87
CA ASN A 94 1.23 1.24 2.30
C ASN A 94 -0.17 0.84 2.72
N TRP A 95 -0.28 0.11 3.82
CA TRP A 95 -1.55 -0.22 4.48
C TRP A 95 -1.46 0.31 5.91
N ARG A 96 -2.26 1.34 6.22
CA ARG A 96 -2.20 2.00 7.52
C ARG A 96 -3.53 1.95 8.24
N THR A 97 -3.48 1.53 9.49
CA THR A 97 -4.50 1.81 10.50
C THR A 97 -4.18 3.18 11.10
N LEU A 98 -4.99 4.18 10.76
CA LEU A 98 -4.79 5.56 11.17
C LEU A 98 -5.30 5.76 12.60
N CYS A 99 -4.53 6.48 13.40
CA CYS A 99 -4.99 6.99 14.69
C CYS A 99 -6.00 8.15 14.49
N THR A 100 -6.64 8.56 15.57
CA THR A 100 -7.61 9.66 15.59
C THR A 100 -7.01 11.00 15.12
N ARG A 101 -5.70 11.18 15.28
CA ARG A 101 -4.99 12.39 14.85
C ARG A 101 -4.72 12.44 13.35
N CYS A 102 -4.34 11.31 12.73
CA CYS A 102 -3.98 11.26 11.32
C CYS A 102 -5.18 11.03 10.39
N TYR A 103 -6.24 10.39 10.87
CA TYR A 103 -7.44 10.12 10.08
C TYR A 103 -8.03 11.38 9.38
N PRO A 104 -8.16 12.55 10.05
CA PRO A 104 -8.70 13.76 9.42
C PRO A 104 -7.92 14.26 8.21
N GLU A 105 -6.61 13.99 8.12
CA GLU A 105 -5.78 14.40 6.96
C GLU A 105 -6.24 13.72 5.68
N PHE A 106 -6.62 12.44 5.76
CA PHE A 106 -7.14 11.66 4.64
C PHE A 106 -8.65 11.84 4.46
N ALA A 107 -9.39 12.11 5.54
CA ALA A 107 -10.84 12.29 5.46
C ALA A 107 -11.27 13.59 4.76
N ARG A 108 -10.44 14.63 4.87
CA ARG A 108 -10.69 15.95 4.26
C ARG A 108 -10.28 16.03 2.80
N SER A 109 -9.45 15.10 2.31
CA SER A 109 -9.04 15.11 0.92
C SER A 109 -10.13 14.59 -0.01
N GLU A 110 -10.20 15.19 -1.19
CA GLU A 110 -11.02 14.77 -2.30
C GLU A 110 -10.16 14.08 -3.37
N GLY A 111 -10.74 13.11 -4.08
CA GLY A 111 -10.04 12.34 -5.11
C GLY A 111 -9.02 11.33 -4.55
N LYS A 112 -8.19 10.81 -5.45
CA LYS A 112 -7.17 9.79 -5.16
C LYS A 112 -5.80 10.37 -4.88
N THR A 113 -5.53 11.60 -5.29
CA THR A 113 -4.22 12.25 -5.18
C THR A 113 -4.31 13.44 -4.23
N PRO A 114 -4.45 13.20 -2.90
CA PRO A 114 -4.57 14.28 -1.91
C PRO A 114 -3.30 15.14 -1.83
N ARG A 115 -2.17 14.58 -2.26
CA ARG A 115 -0.85 15.21 -2.31
C ARG A 115 -0.07 14.63 -3.50
N PRO A 116 0.92 15.36 -4.04
CA PRO A 116 1.73 14.87 -5.16
C PRO A 116 2.51 13.57 -4.88
N ASP A 117 2.77 13.25 -3.60
CA ASP A 117 3.51 12.06 -3.16
C ASP A 117 2.63 10.86 -2.83
N LEU A 118 1.30 10.97 -3.01
CA LEU A 118 0.33 9.96 -2.56
C LEU A 118 -0.72 9.66 -3.62
N TYR A 119 -0.98 8.36 -3.84
CA TYR A 119 -2.14 7.86 -4.57
C TYR A 119 -2.95 6.90 -3.70
N ILE A 120 -4.17 7.29 -3.34
CA ILE A 120 -5.09 6.52 -2.49
C ILE A 120 -5.78 5.46 -3.34
N LEU A 121 -5.59 4.21 -2.92
CA LEU A 121 -6.23 3.01 -3.47
C LEU A 121 -7.53 2.68 -2.74
N GLN A 122 -7.51 2.80 -1.42
CA GLN A 122 -8.66 2.52 -0.57
C GLN A 122 -8.63 3.43 0.65
N PHE A 123 -9.79 3.96 1.03
CA PHE A 123 -9.96 4.68 2.27
C PHE A 123 -11.31 4.34 2.92
N GLU A 124 -11.26 3.78 4.13
CA GLU A 124 -12.45 3.46 4.91
C GLU A 124 -12.89 4.69 5.69
N ARG A 125 -13.92 5.38 5.17
CA ARG A 125 -14.56 6.46 5.89
C ARG A 125 -15.37 5.90 7.05
N LYS A 126 -15.04 6.31 8.27
CA LYS A 126 -15.91 6.14 9.45
C LYS A 126 -17.23 6.84 9.15
N LYS A 127 -18.32 6.08 9.15
CA LYS A 127 -19.69 6.60 9.12
C LYS A 127 -20.04 7.22 10.46
#